data_AF-A0A3D0SQC5-F1
#
_entry.id   AF-A0A3D0SQC5-F1
#
_cell.length_a   1.000
_cell.length_b   1.000
_cell.length_c   1.000
_cell.angle_alpha   90.00
_cell.angle_beta   90.00
_cell.angle_gamma   90.00
#
_symmetry.space_group_name_H-M   'P 1'
#
loop_
_entity.id
_entity.type
_entity.pdbx_description
1 polymer ?
#
loop_
_entity_poly.entity_id
_entity_poly.type
_entity_poly.pdbx_seq_one_letter_code
_entity_poly.pdbx_strand_id
1 'polypeptide(L)'
;MFWPQSGQYPNETWFVTDPNATNRLECTVLTESITEIALLTDGLQPLALHYQSRQAHEPFFRPMFQGLRSYPEDGCPMALTDALEQFLDSPAVNQRTHDDKTLILASRVTAPETASATQAERACMPTTGLQEDAGDEAV
;
A
#
# COMPACT_ATOMS: atom_id res chain seq x y z
N MET A 1 7.15 11.28 9.56
CA MET A 1 6.66 10.00 10.10
C MET A 1 6.23 10.24 11.52
N PHE A 2 4.97 9.95 11.84
CA PHE A 2 4.41 10.09 13.19
C PHE A 2 4.49 8.78 13.95
N TRP A 3 4.50 8.86 15.27
CA TRP A 3 4.52 7.69 16.15
C TRP A 3 3.29 7.72 17.05
N PRO A 4 2.67 6.57 17.37
CA PRO A 4 1.56 6.54 18.33
C PRO A 4 1.94 7.25 19.62
N GLN A 5 1.11 8.20 20.02
CA GLN A 5 1.29 8.95 21.26
C GLN A 5 0.78 8.09 22.43
N SER A 6 1.57 7.98 23.48
CA SER A 6 1.19 7.32 24.73
C SER A 6 1.12 8.35 25.84
N GLY A 7 0.11 8.24 26.70
CA GLY A 7 0.00 9.07 27.90
C GLY A 7 0.93 8.60 29.02
N GLN A 8 0.82 9.28 30.16
CA GLN A 8 1.45 8.89 31.42
C GLN A 8 0.85 7.59 31.97
N TYR A 9 -0.42 7.32 31.68
CA TYR A 9 -1.12 6.12 32.12
C TYR A 9 -1.53 5.22 30.94
N PRO A 10 -1.60 3.89 31.16
CA PRO A 10 -2.26 2.98 30.22
C PRO A 10 -3.69 3.46 29.94
N ASN A 11 -4.10 3.44 28.68
CA ASN A 11 -5.44 3.85 28.21
C ASN A 11 -5.76 5.35 28.41
N GLU A 12 -4.75 6.19 28.63
CA GLU A 12 -4.94 7.64 28.63
C GLU A 12 -5.29 8.11 27.21
N THR A 13 -6.43 8.78 27.09
CA THR A 13 -6.97 9.24 25.81
C THR A 13 -6.93 10.76 25.75
N TRP A 14 -6.41 11.28 24.65
CA TRP A 14 -6.44 12.70 24.34
C TRP A 14 -7.58 12.99 23.37
N PHE A 15 -8.49 13.88 23.73
CA PHE A 15 -9.63 14.19 22.87
C PHE A 15 -9.28 15.33 21.93
N VAL A 16 -9.77 15.25 20.68
CA VAL A 16 -9.62 16.33 19.69
C VAL A 16 -10.35 17.61 20.11
N THR A 17 -11.27 17.50 21.07
CA THR A 17 -12.04 18.60 21.65
C THR A 17 -11.37 19.21 22.89
N ASP A 18 -10.27 18.64 23.36
CA ASP A 18 -9.58 19.17 24.54
C ASP A 18 -9.05 20.59 24.25
N PRO A 19 -9.02 21.49 25.25
CA PRO A 19 -8.50 22.85 25.09
C PRO A 19 -7.06 22.89 24.55
N ASN A 20 -6.29 21.82 24.79
CA ASN A 20 -4.89 21.69 24.37
C ASN A 20 -4.69 20.74 23.17
N ALA A 21 -5.75 20.34 22.47
CA ALA A 21 -5.67 19.36 21.38
C ALA A 21 -4.71 19.78 20.26
N THR A 22 -4.70 21.07 19.90
CA THR A 22 -3.82 21.63 18.87
C THR A 22 -2.33 21.52 19.20
N ASN A 23 -1.97 21.42 20.49
CA ASN A 23 -0.57 21.26 20.90
C ASN A 23 -0.05 19.83 20.70
N ARG A 24 -0.95 18.85 20.51
CA ARG A 24 -0.61 17.43 20.35
C ARG A 24 -0.93 16.88 18.96
N LEU A 25 -1.80 17.56 18.22
CA LEU A 25 -2.17 17.15 16.88
C LEU A 25 -0.94 17.19 15.95
N GLU A 26 -0.57 16.02 15.46
CA GLU A 26 0.49 15.87 14.46
C GLU A 26 -0.15 15.70 13.07
N CYS A 27 0.19 16.59 12.14
CA CYS A 27 -0.33 16.56 10.77
C CYS A 27 0.80 16.74 9.77
N THR A 28 0.77 15.93 8.70
CA THR A 28 1.68 16.07 7.57
C THR A 28 0.87 16.00 6.29
N VAL A 29 1.26 16.80 5.31
CA VAL A 29 0.65 16.79 3.98
C VAL A 29 1.61 16.05 3.06
N LEU A 30 1.16 14.91 2.56
CA LEU A 30 1.86 14.13 1.55
C LEU A 30 1.38 14.58 0.18
N THR A 31 2.32 14.89 -0.72
CA THR A 31 1.98 15.31 -2.10
C THR A 31 2.14 14.17 -3.11
N GLU A 32 2.80 13.09 -2.69
CA GLU A 32 2.90 11.86 -3.44
C GLU A 32 1.57 11.10 -3.54
N SER A 33 1.44 10.28 -4.58
CA SER A 33 0.30 9.40 -4.74
C SER A 33 0.35 8.25 -3.75
N ILE A 34 -0.60 8.19 -2.82
CA ILE A 34 -0.74 7.08 -1.88
C ILE A 34 -1.44 5.90 -2.56
N THR A 35 -0.73 4.78 -2.68
CA THR A 35 -1.24 3.56 -3.31
C THR A 35 -1.91 2.63 -2.31
N GLU A 36 -1.42 2.58 -1.07
CA GLU A 36 -1.87 1.63 -0.06
C GLU A 36 -1.94 2.30 1.32
N ILE A 37 -2.98 1.99 2.09
CA ILE A 37 -3.22 2.53 3.42
C ILE A 37 -3.64 1.39 4.35
N ALA A 38 -3.09 1.39 5.56
CA ALA A 38 -3.55 0.55 6.67
C ALA A 38 -3.94 1.45 7.85
N LEU A 39 -5.12 1.23 8.41
CA LEU A 39 -5.56 1.82 9.67
C LEU A 39 -5.80 0.71 10.69
N LEU A 40 -5.32 0.88 11.91
CA LEU A 40 -5.36 -0.16 12.93
C LEU A 40 -5.59 0.42 14.32
N THR A 41 -6.16 -0.38 15.21
CA THR A 41 -6.24 -0.08 16.66
C THR A 41 -4.93 -0.45 17.36
N ASP A 42 -4.73 0.15 18.53
CA ASP A 42 -3.58 -0.12 19.41
C ASP A 42 -3.41 -1.59 19.80
N GLY A 43 -4.50 -2.35 19.88
CA GLY A 43 -4.45 -3.80 20.07
C GLY A 43 -3.61 -4.56 19.03
N LEU A 44 -3.34 -3.99 17.85
CA LEU A 44 -2.45 -4.57 16.83
C LEU A 44 -1.05 -3.96 16.79
N GLN A 45 -0.78 -2.86 17.50
CA GLN A 45 0.54 -2.21 17.50
C GLN A 45 1.71 -3.14 17.87
N PRO A 46 1.60 -4.08 18.84
CA PRO A 46 2.69 -5.00 19.17
C PRO A 46 3.15 -5.90 18.00
N LEU A 47 2.27 -6.13 17.02
CA LEU A 47 2.55 -6.95 15.83
C LEU A 47 2.89 -6.09 14.61
N ALA A 48 2.25 -4.93 14.52
CA ALA A 48 2.27 -4.05 13.36
C ALA A 48 3.41 -3.04 13.38
N LEU A 49 4.04 -2.79 14.55
CA LEU A 49 5.07 -1.76 14.70
C LEU A 49 6.40 -2.31 15.20
N HIS A 50 7.49 -1.79 14.64
CA HIS A 50 8.84 -2.03 15.12
C HIS A 50 9.28 -0.85 16.00
N TYR A 51 9.13 -1.01 17.32
CA TYR A 51 9.34 0.06 18.31
C TYR A 51 10.76 0.65 18.31
N GLN A 52 11.79 -0.18 18.04
CA GLN A 52 13.18 0.29 18.03
C GLN A 52 13.46 1.23 16.86
N SER A 53 12.99 0.87 15.66
CA SER A 53 13.23 1.67 14.44
C SER A 53 12.13 2.71 14.18
N ARG A 54 11.09 2.73 15.01
CA ARG A 54 9.88 3.54 14.87
C ARG A 54 9.24 3.45 13.49
N GLN A 55 9.12 2.23 12.97
CA GLN A 55 8.56 1.95 11.65
C GLN A 55 7.44 0.93 11.71
N ALA A 56 6.58 0.95 10.68
CA ALA A 56 5.65 -0.15 10.44
C ALA A 56 6.45 -1.44 10.18
N HIS A 57 6.02 -2.54 10.77
CA HIS A 57 6.59 -3.86 10.56
C HIS A 57 6.06 -4.42 9.24
N GLU A 58 6.76 -4.10 8.15
CA GLU A 58 6.36 -4.47 6.78
C GLU A 58 5.97 -5.96 6.60
N PRO A 59 6.69 -6.96 7.19
CA PRO A 59 6.30 -8.36 7.10
C PRO A 59 4.89 -8.68 7.60
N PHE A 60 4.35 -7.92 8.54
CA PHE A 60 2.97 -8.07 8.99
C PHE A 60 1.98 -7.67 7.89
N PHE A 61 2.22 -6.54 7.21
CA PHE A 61 1.31 -5.98 6.20
C PHE A 61 1.44 -6.62 4.82
N ARG A 62 2.64 -7.05 4.45
CA ARG A 62 2.96 -7.57 3.12
C ARG A 62 2.00 -8.66 2.61
N PRO A 63 1.67 -9.74 3.35
CA PRO A 63 0.76 -10.76 2.85
C PRO A 63 -0.67 -10.24 2.65
N MET A 64 -1.13 -9.30 3.48
CA MET A 64 -2.48 -8.75 3.37
C MET A 64 -2.63 -7.85 2.14
N PHE A 65 -1.65 -6.97 1.89
CA PHE A 65 -1.64 -6.17 0.67
C PHE A 65 -1.42 -7.01 -0.60
N GLN A 66 -0.66 -8.10 -0.52
CA GLN A 66 -0.58 -9.07 -1.63
C GLN A 66 -1.94 -9.69 -1.93
N GLY A 67 -2.73 -10.05 -0.91
CA GLY A 67 -4.10 -10.52 -1.07
C GLY A 67 -4.98 -9.50 -1.78
N LEU A 68 -4.94 -8.23 -1.36
CA LEU A 68 -5.71 -7.15 -1.98
C LEU A 68 -5.35 -6.94 -3.46
N ARG A 69 -4.05 -6.90 -3.80
CA ARG A 69 -3.59 -6.70 -5.18
C ARG A 69 -3.93 -7.86 -6.13
N SER A 70 -4.05 -9.06 -5.58
CA SER A 70 -4.32 -10.27 -6.37
C SER A 70 -5.81 -10.52 -6.53
N TYR A 71 -6.66 -9.79 -5.80
CA TYR A 71 -8.10 -9.96 -5.86
C TYR A 71 -8.67 -9.22 -7.07
N PRO A 72 -9.48 -9.88 -7.92
CA PRO A 72 -9.91 -9.30 -9.19
C PRO A 72 -11.05 -8.28 -9.06
N GLU A 73 -11.83 -8.35 -7.97
CA GLU A 73 -12.98 -7.47 -7.77
C GLU A 73 -12.61 -6.27 -6.91
N ASP A 74 -13.07 -5.09 -7.34
CA ASP A 74 -12.99 -3.86 -6.56
C ASP A 74 -13.97 -3.89 -5.36
N GLY A 75 -13.68 -3.07 -4.36
CA GLY A 75 -14.58 -2.85 -3.22
C GLY A 75 -14.14 -3.60 -1.97
N CYS A 76 -15.11 -4.13 -1.21
CA CYS A 76 -14.88 -4.87 0.02
C CYS A 76 -15.44 -6.29 -0.14
N PRO A 77 -14.71 -7.22 -0.78
CA PRO A 77 -15.16 -8.58 -0.99
C PRO A 77 -15.26 -9.33 0.35
N MET A 78 -16.41 -9.94 0.62
CA MET A 78 -16.62 -10.71 1.85
C MET A 78 -15.55 -11.79 2.07
N ALA A 79 -15.09 -12.45 1.00
CA ALA A 79 -14.05 -13.47 1.11
C ALA A 79 -12.73 -12.93 1.70
N LEU A 80 -12.36 -11.69 1.39
CA LEU A 80 -11.18 -11.04 1.99
C LEU A 80 -11.44 -10.60 3.42
N THR A 81 -12.65 -10.12 3.70
CA THR A 81 -13.07 -9.78 5.07
C THR A 81 -13.02 -11.01 5.98
N ASP A 82 -13.61 -12.13 5.54
CA ASP A 82 -13.62 -13.40 6.28
C ASP A 82 -12.20 -13.94 6.49
N ALA A 83 -11.34 -13.85 5.48
CA ALA A 83 -9.94 -14.26 5.58
C ALA A 83 -9.16 -13.38 6.57
N LEU A 84 -9.43 -12.07 6.57
CA LEU A 84 -8.82 -11.14 7.52
C LEU A 84 -9.30 -11.42 8.95
N GLU A 85 -10.60 -11.65 9.14
CA GLU A 85 -11.17 -12.00 10.45
C GLU A 85 -10.53 -13.29 11.00
N GLN A 86 -10.45 -14.35 10.18
CA GLN A 86 -9.79 -15.60 10.56
C GLN A 86 -8.31 -15.40 10.90
N PHE A 87 -7.61 -14.53 10.18
CA PHE A 87 -6.21 -14.21 10.47
C PHE A 87 -6.08 -13.49 11.82
N LEU A 88 -6.93 -12.50 12.09
CA LEU A 88 -6.91 -11.74 13.34
C LEU A 88 -7.31 -12.60 14.56
N ASP A 89 -8.18 -13.59 14.36
CA ASP A 89 -8.57 -14.56 15.40
C ASP A 89 -7.57 -15.75 15.53
N SER A 90 -6.55 -15.82 14.68
CA SER A 90 -5.60 -16.93 14.72
C SER A 90 -4.83 -16.99 16.05
N PRO A 91 -4.44 -18.19 16.53
CA PRO A 91 -3.63 -18.33 17.73
C PRO A 91 -2.31 -17.55 17.68
N ALA A 92 -1.72 -17.41 16.49
CA ALA A 92 -0.48 -16.66 16.30
C ALA A 92 -0.63 -15.16 16.61
N VAL A 93 -1.81 -14.59 16.34
CA VAL A 93 -2.15 -13.20 16.66
C VAL A 93 -2.59 -13.11 18.12
N ASN A 94 -3.57 -13.92 18.54
CA ASN A 94 -4.16 -13.90 19.87
C ASN A 94 -3.15 -14.19 21.01
N GLN A 95 -2.08 -14.96 20.78
CA GLN A 95 -1.02 -15.16 21.78
C GLN A 95 -0.15 -13.91 22.02
N ARG A 96 -0.17 -12.95 21.10
CA ARG A 96 0.71 -11.76 21.10
C ARG A 96 -0.03 -10.48 21.41
N THR A 97 -1.36 -10.50 21.36
CA THR A 97 -2.23 -9.36 21.69
C THR A 97 -3.44 -9.82 22.47
N HIS A 98 -3.77 -9.09 23.53
CA HIS A 98 -4.85 -9.41 24.46
C HIS A 98 -5.99 -8.38 24.40
N ASP A 99 -5.87 -7.40 23.50
CA ASP A 99 -6.79 -6.27 23.36
C ASP A 99 -7.61 -6.38 22.06
N ASP A 100 -8.64 -5.55 21.92
CA ASP A 100 -9.54 -5.53 20.76
C ASP A 100 -8.79 -5.14 19.47
N LYS A 101 -9.02 -5.91 18.40
CA LYS A 101 -8.26 -5.82 17.15
C LYS A 101 -9.14 -5.30 16.04
N THR A 102 -8.73 -4.23 15.41
CA THR A 102 -9.37 -3.72 14.20
C THR A 102 -8.29 -3.36 13.18
N LEU A 103 -8.49 -3.81 11.95
CA LEU A 103 -7.63 -3.48 10.83
C LEU A 103 -8.49 -3.14 9.60
N ILE A 104 -8.21 -1.99 9.00
CA ILE A 104 -8.78 -1.55 7.73
C ILE A 104 -7.63 -1.39 6.75
N LEU A 105 -7.79 -1.96 5.56
CA LEU A 105 -6.80 -1.90 4.50
C LEU A 105 -7.47 -1.34 3.24
N ALA A 106 -6.74 -0.49 2.52
CA ALA A 106 -7.16 0.03 1.23
C ALA A 106 -5.97 -0.01 0.26
N SER A 107 -6.23 -0.43 -0.98
CA SER A 107 -5.24 -0.38 -2.06
C SER A 107 -5.89 0.23 -3.30
N ARG A 108 -5.13 1.06 -4.00
CA ARG A 108 -5.42 1.61 -5.33
C ARG A 108 -4.59 0.92 -6.42
N VAL A 109 -3.80 -0.10 -6.05
CA VAL A 109 -3.01 -0.87 -7.00
C VAL A 109 -3.96 -1.84 -7.68
N THR A 110 -4.40 -1.46 -8.88
CA THR A 110 -5.08 -2.41 -9.76
C THR A 110 -4.07 -3.46 -10.22
N ALA A 111 -4.52 -4.70 -10.37
CA ALA A 111 -3.72 -5.71 -11.04
C ALA A 111 -3.27 -5.13 -12.40
N PRO A 112 -2.00 -5.33 -12.82
CA PRO A 112 -1.56 -4.85 -14.11
C PRO A 112 -2.49 -5.45 -15.15
N GLU A 113 -3.20 -4.58 -15.87
CA GLU A 113 -3.94 -4.95 -17.07
C GLU A 113 -2.94 -5.70 -17.94
N THR A 114 -3.16 -7.00 -18.13
CA THR A 114 -2.28 -7.78 -19.00
C THR A 114 -2.38 -7.13 -20.36
N ALA A 115 -1.32 -6.43 -20.77
CA ALA A 115 -1.28 -5.70 -22.03
C ALA A 115 -1.79 -6.63 -23.13
N SER A 116 -2.99 -6.34 -23.65
CA SER A 116 -3.55 -7.09 -24.74
C SER A 116 -2.68 -6.82 -25.97
N ALA A 117 -1.88 -7.82 -26.33
CA ALA A 117 -1.19 -7.83 -27.60
C ALA A 117 -2.24 -7.93 -28.70
N THR A 118 -2.57 -6.82 -29.37
CA THR A 118 -2.98 -6.80 -30.78
C THR A 118 -2.69 -5.41 -31.36
N GLN A 119 -1.45 -5.17 -31.79
CA GLN A 119 -1.22 -4.30 -32.94
C GLN A 119 -1.02 -5.22 -34.14
N ALA A 120 -2.13 -5.51 -34.82
CA ALA A 120 -2.12 -6.12 -36.13
C ALA A 120 -1.85 -5.03 -37.19
N GLU A 121 -0.65 -5.11 -37.75
CA GLU A 121 -0.40 -5.16 -39.19
C GLU A 121 -0.71 -3.93 -40.08
N ARG A 122 0.38 -3.29 -40.50
CA ARG A 122 0.70 -2.77 -41.85
C ARG A 122 -0.35 -1.93 -42.61
N ALA A 123 -0.02 -0.66 -42.82
CA ALA A 123 0.19 -0.09 -44.17
C ALA A 123 0.73 1.35 -44.09
N CYS A 124 2.03 1.53 -44.35
CA CYS A 124 2.50 2.70 -45.10
C CYS A 124 3.93 2.44 -45.62
N MET A 125 4.02 2.17 -46.91
CA MET A 125 5.20 2.41 -47.74
C MET A 125 4.69 3.26 -48.92
N PRO A 126 5.54 3.97 -49.69
CA PRO A 126 6.91 4.40 -49.42
C PRO A 126 7.09 5.92 -49.68
N THR A 127 8.21 6.52 -49.28
CA THR A 127 8.70 7.75 -49.95
C THR A 127 10.22 7.77 -49.95
N THR A 128 10.76 7.33 -51.08
CA THR A 128 11.77 7.99 -51.92
C THR A 128 12.82 8.89 -51.26
N GLY A 129 14.08 8.50 -51.45
CA GLY A 129 15.15 9.42 -51.86
C GLY A 129 16.29 9.61 -50.88
N LEU A 130 17.46 9.04 -51.21
CA LEU A 130 18.78 9.67 -51.36
C LEU A 130 19.87 8.64 -51.06
N GLN A 131 20.42 8.03 -52.12
CA GLN A 131 21.67 7.28 -52.08
C GLN A 131 22.77 8.28 -52.47
N GLU A 132 23.56 8.70 -51.48
CA GLU A 132 24.90 9.21 -51.73
C GLU A 132 25.82 7.99 -51.82
N ASP A 133 26.55 7.83 -52.92
CA ASP A 133 27.79 7.08 -52.89
C ASP A 133 28.81 7.70 -53.85
N ALA A 134 29.88 8.18 -53.25
CA ALA A 134 31.09 8.63 -53.90
C ALA A 134 32.02 7.42 -54.02
N GLY A 135 32.38 7.05 -55.25
CA GLY A 135 33.31 5.96 -55.51
C GLY A 135 34.11 6.20 -56.77
N ASP A 136 35.36 6.58 -56.55
CA ASP A 136 36.42 6.97 -57.48
C ASP A 136 37.14 5.75 -58.12
N GLU A 137 37.76 6.00 -59.28
CA GLU A 137 38.78 5.23 -60.02
C GLU A 137 38.54 3.75 -60.47
N ALA A 138 38.62 3.50 -61.79
CA ALA A 138 39.87 3.10 -62.47
C ALA A 138 39.63 2.50 -63.89
N VAL A 139 40.56 2.83 -64.80
CA VAL A 139 40.85 2.36 -66.19
C VAL A 139 40.15 3.08 -67.33
#